data_AF-A0A6G2VLI1-F1
#
_entry.id   AF-A0A6G2VLI1-F1
#
_cell.length_a   1.000
_cell.length_b   1.000
_cell.length_c   1.000
_cell.angle_alpha   90.00
_cell.angle_beta   90.00
_cell.angle_gamma   90.00
#
_symmetry.space_group_name_H-M   'P 1'
#
loop_
_entity.id
_entity.type
_entity.pdbx_description
1 polymer ?
#
loop_
_entity_poly.entity_id
_entity_poly.type
_entity_poly.pdbx_seq_one_letter_code
_entity_poly.pdbx_strand_id
1 'polypeptide(L)'
;VSYNDKHNEANGEDNRDGESHNRSWNCGAEGDTDDPEVLRLRARQMRNFIATLMLSQGVPMISHGDEFARTQRGNNNAYCQDNELSWIQWPEEGSELLEFTRAMVWLRRDHPVLRRRRFFHGRPVEGTHDELSDIAWFTPEGGEMAQGDWDSAQVSALTVFLNGNAISEPGPRGERIADDSFLLMFNASPEPLDFVVPVDHGRQWQVVVDTARPEGVPPGTGPKVEAGDRVTLPDRSLTVLQRPA
;
A
#
# COMPACT_ATOMS: atom_id res chain seq x y z
N VAL A 1 11.94 0.94 -8.53
CA VAL A 1 11.18 1.91 -9.37
C VAL A 1 12.09 2.77 -10.25
N SER A 2 13.38 2.44 -10.40
CA SER A 2 14.34 3.30 -11.10
C SER A 2 15.14 2.60 -12.21
N TYR A 3 15.00 1.29 -12.35
CA TYR A 3 15.75 0.47 -13.31
C TYR A 3 14.84 -0.60 -13.91
N ASN A 4 14.91 -0.78 -15.22
CA ASN A 4 14.29 -1.91 -15.94
C ASN A 4 15.28 -3.07 -16.05
N ASP A 5 16.55 -2.75 -16.29
CA ASP A 5 17.61 -3.73 -16.46
C ASP A 5 18.52 -3.76 -15.21
N LYS A 6 19.22 -4.87 -15.02
CA LYS A 6 20.22 -5.00 -13.95
C LYS A 6 21.55 -4.38 -14.40
N HIS A 7 22.25 -3.75 -13.46
CA HIS A 7 23.56 -3.09 -13.66
C HIS A 7 24.58 -3.70 -12.68
N ASN A 8 24.93 -4.97 -12.91
CA ASN A 8 25.81 -5.76 -12.05
C ASN A 8 27.28 -5.72 -12.51
N GLU A 9 27.67 -4.80 -13.41
CA GLU A 9 29.02 -4.72 -13.99
C GLU A 9 30.12 -4.64 -12.92
N ALA A 10 29.83 -3.99 -11.78
CA ALA A 10 30.74 -3.88 -10.66
C ALA A 10 31.14 -5.25 -10.05
N ASN A 11 30.36 -6.31 -10.28
CA ASN A 11 30.63 -7.65 -9.78
C ASN A 11 31.73 -8.37 -10.58
N GLY A 12 32.10 -7.88 -11.77
CA GLY A 12 33.18 -8.44 -12.59
C GLY A 12 32.79 -9.69 -13.39
N GLU A 13 31.49 -9.97 -13.54
CA GLU A 13 30.97 -11.16 -14.24
C GLU A 13 30.31 -10.83 -15.60
N ASP A 14 30.63 -9.66 -16.17
CA ASP A 14 30.06 -9.12 -17.42
C ASP A 14 28.53 -9.01 -17.39
N ASN A 15 27.97 -8.60 -16.23
CA ASN A 15 26.53 -8.47 -15.98
C ASN A 15 25.71 -9.76 -16.17
N ARG A 16 26.37 -10.94 -16.10
CA ARG A 16 25.71 -12.25 -16.28
C ARG A 16 25.04 -12.76 -15.01
N ASP A 17 25.51 -12.36 -13.85
CA ASP A 17 24.98 -12.75 -12.55
C ASP A 17 23.69 -11.99 -12.18
N GLY A 18 22.94 -12.49 -11.20
CA GLY A 18 21.66 -11.90 -10.76
C GLY A 18 20.44 -12.27 -11.63
N GLU A 19 19.25 -11.99 -11.11
CA GLU A 19 17.96 -12.25 -11.77
C GLU A 19 17.76 -11.29 -12.96
N SER A 20 17.16 -11.78 -14.05
CA SER A 20 16.86 -10.97 -15.25
C SER A 20 15.38 -10.58 -15.34
N HIS A 21 14.51 -11.21 -14.56
CA HIS A 21 13.07 -10.95 -14.52
C HIS A 21 12.64 -10.27 -13.20
N ASN A 22 13.10 -9.04 -12.97
CA ASN A 22 12.87 -8.31 -11.71
C ASN A 22 11.44 -7.79 -11.49
N ARG A 23 10.58 -7.83 -12.53
CA ARG A 23 9.24 -7.19 -12.53
C ARG A 23 9.31 -5.71 -12.11
N SER A 24 10.39 -5.05 -12.49
CA SER A 24 10.63 -3.64 -12.20
C SER A 24 10.10 -2.74 -13.32
N TRP A 25 9.95 -1.47 -12.98
CA TRP A 25 9.71 -0.40 -13.92
C TRP A 25 10.48 0.83 -13.47
N ASN A 26 11.18 1.47 -14.40
CA ASN A 26 12.06 2.61 -14.14
C ASN A 26 11.33 3.97 -14.08
N CYS A 27 10.00 3.95 -14.28
CA CYS A 27 9.11 5.11 -14.28
C CYS A 27 9.40 6.15 -15.38
N GLY A 28 10.11 5.77 -16.45
CA GLY A 28 10.35 6.62 -17.63
C GLY A 28 11.81 6.98 -17.89
N ALA A 29 12.69 6.82 -16.89
CA ALA A 29 14.13 7.05 -17.02
C ALA A 29 14.91 5.90 -16.38
N GLU A 30 16.00 5.45 -16.99
CA GLU A 30 16.87 4.41 -16.40
C GLU A 30 17.89 5.07 -15.47
N GLY A 31 17.92 4.65 -14.21
CA GLY A 31 18.82 5.18 -13.19
C GLY A 31 18.48 6.59 -12.70
N ASP A 32 19.50 7.34 -12.32
CA ASP A 32 19.37 8.70 -11.79
C ASP A 32 18.80 9.66 -12.84
N THR A 33 17.98 10.60 -12.40
CA THR A 33 17.32 11.58 -13.28
C THR A 33 16.99 12.85 -12.51
N ASP A 34 17.01 13.97 -13.23
CA ASP A 34 16.56 15.28 -12.73
C ASP A 34 15.14 15.62 -13.18
N ASP A 35 14.45 14.71 -13.89
CA ASP A 35 13.06 14.93 -14.33
C ASP A 35 12.11 14.92 -13.11
N PRO A 36 11.51 16.07 -12.75
CA PRO A 36 10.68 16.17 -11.55
C PRO A 36 9.42 15.28 -11.63
N GLU A 37 8.89 15.00 -12.82
CA GLU A 37 7.71 14.14 -12.96
C GLU A 37 8.06 12.68 -12.71
N VAL A 38 9.22 12.22 -13.19
CA VAL A 38 9.72 10.87 -12.90
C VAL A 38 10.02 10.72 -11.41
N LEU A 39 10.67 11.70 -10.79
CA LEU A 39 10.98 11.69 -9.36
C LEU A 39 9.71 11.65 -8.49
N ARG A 40 8.71 12.47 -8.82
CA ARG A 40 7.41 12.49 -8.13
C ARG A 40 6.69 11.15 -8.26
N LEU A 41 6.69 10.55 -9.45
CA LEU A 41 6.09 9.25 -9.70
C LEU A 41 6.82 8.14 -8.94
N ARG A 42 8.16 8.11 -8.95
CA ARG A 42 8.96 7.14 -8.19
C ARG A 42 8.69 7.24 -6.69
N ALA A 43 8.63 8.45 -6.14
CA ALA A 43 8.27 8.69 -4.74
C ALA A 43 6.89 8.10 -4.41
N ARG A 44 5.89 8.33 -5.28
CA ARG A 44 4.55 7.71 -5.13
C ARG A 44 4.61 6.18 -5.21
N GLN A 45 5.36 5.61 -6.14
CA GLN A 45 5.49 4.14 -6.25
C GLN A 45 6.13 3.52 -5.00
N MET A 46 7.16 4.15 -4.42
CA MET A 46 7.74 3.70 -3.15
C MET A 46 6.69 3.67 -2.04
N ARG A 47 5.90 4.74 -1.90
CA ARG A 47 4.79 4.80 -0.94
C ARG A 47 3.72 3.75 -1.22
N ASN A 48 3.38 3.47 -2.49
CA ASN A 48 2.44 2.42 -2.86
C ASN A 48 2.91 1.03 -2.41
N PHE A 49 4.19 0.69 -2.63
CA PHE A 49 4.74 -0.59 -2.21
C PHE A 49 4.74 -0.74 -0.70
N ILE A 50 5.20 0.29 0.03
CA ILE A 50 5.18 0.31 1.50
C ILE A 50 3.74 0.20 2.01
N ALA A 51 2.81 0.99 1.47
CA ALA A 51 1.42 0.96 1.88
C ALA A 51 0.80 -0.42 1.65
N THR A 52 0.97 -1.00 0.45
CA THR A 52 0.44 -2.32 0.09
C THR A 52 1.01 -3.41 1.02
N LEU A 53 2.32 -3.40 1.27
CA LEU A 53 2.98 -4.33 2.19
C LEU A 53 2.40 -4.24 3.61
N MET A 54 2.19 -3.03 4.12
CA MET A 54 1.76 -2.80 5.50
C MET A 54 0.25 -3.00 5.71
N LEU A 55 -0.56 -2.82 4.66
CA LEU A 55 -2.00 -3.04 4.69
C LEU A 55 -2.38 -4.51 4.44
N SER A 56 -1.50 -5.28 3.79
CA SER A 56 -1.73 -6.70 3.53
C SER A 56 -1.81 -7.53 4.82
N GLN A 57 -2.59 -8.61 4.77
CA GLN A 57 -2.59 -9.61 5.84
C GLN A 57 -1.29 -10.42 5.83
N GLY A 58 -0.89 -10.89 7.02
CA GLY A 58 0.34 -11.65 7.22
C GLY A 58 1.43 -10.87 7.95
N VAL A 59 2.68 -11.31 7.81
CA VAL A 59 3.83 -10.71 8.49
C VAL A 59 4.67 -9.94 7.46
N PRO A 60 4.63 -8.60 7.45
CA PRO A 60 5.40 -7.81 6.50
C PRO A 60 6.90 -7.85 6.85
N MET A 61 7.75 -7.81 5.83
CA MET A 61 9.20 -7.68 5.96
C MET A 61 9.67 -6.51 5.10
N ILE A 62 10.29 -5.51 5.72
CA ILE A 62 10.89 -4.37 5.03
C ILE A 62 12.37 -4.69 4.80
N SER A 63 12.87 -4.44 3.58
CA SER A 63 14.30 -4.53 3.32
C SER A 63 15.00 -3.32 3.95
N HIS A 64 16.07 -3.57 4.71
CA HIS A 64 16.80 -2.53 5.42
C HIS A 64 17.25 -1.39 4.48
N GLY A 65 16.80 -0.18 4.79
CA GLY A 65 17.11 1.05 4.06
C GLY A 65 16.09 1.46 3.01
N ASP A 66 15.09 0.63 2.71
CA ASP A 66 13.98 1.04 1.84
C ASP A 66 13.23 2.25 2.43
N GLU A 67 13.19 2.37 3.76
CA GLU A 67 12.53 3.46 4.47
C GLU A 67 13.12 4.86 4.19
N PHE A 68 14.33 4.93 3.65
CA PHE A 68 14.96 6.17 3.17
C PHE A 68 15.47 6.07 1.73
N ALA A 69 14.90 5.15 0.94
CA ALA A 69 15.20 4.97 -0.49
C ALA A 69 16.67 4.60 -0.78
N ARG A 70 17.23 3.64 -0.02
CA ARG A 70 18.55 3.07 -0.30
C ARG A 70 18.66 2.61 -1.75
N THR A 71 19.82 2.87 -2.35
CA THR A 71 20.12 2.48 -3.73
C THR A 71 21.38 1.62 -3.79
N GLN A 72 21.35 0.63 -4.70
CA GLN A 72 22.51 -0.14 -5.14
C GLN A 72 22.84 0.17 -6.62
N ARG A 73 22.41 1.35 -7.10
CA ARG A 73 22.62 1.86 -8.46
C ARG A 73 22.26 0.88 -9.58
N GLY A 74 21.17 0.13 -9.40
CA GLY A 74 20.70 -0.85 -10.38
C GLY A 74 21.37 -2.23 -10.28
N ASN A 75 22.37 -2.39 -9.41
CA ASN A 75 22.91 -3.71 -9.09
C ASN A 75 21.86 -4.47 -8.27
N ASN A 76 21.37 -5.59 -8.79
CA ASN A 76 20.35 -6.41 -8.13
C ASN A 76 20.93 -7.64 -7.41
N ASN A 77 22.26 -7.75 -7.39
CA ASN A 77 23.00 -8.87 -6.84
C ASN A 77 24.32 -8.39 -6.22
N ALA A 78 24.26 -7.41 -5.32
CA ALA A 78 25.43 -6.76 -4.73
C ALA A 78 26.15 -7.63 -3.67
N TYR A 79 26.30 -8.93 -3.94
CA TYR A 79 26.78 -9.93 -2.97
C TYR A 79 28.27 -9.81 -2.65
N CYS A 80 29.08 -9.37 -3.62
CA CYS A 80 30.53 -9.22 -3.51
C CYS A 80 30.97 -7.76 -3.31
N GLN A 81 30.02 -6.87 -3.06
CA GLN A 81 30.27 -5.43 -2.95
C GLN A 81 30.33 -5.03 -1.48
N ASP A 82 31.54 -4.88 -0.94
CA ASP A 82 31.76 -4.28 0.38
C ASP A 82 32.27 -2.84 0.22
N ASN A 83 31.38 -1.95 -0.20
CA ASN A 83 31.65 -0.55 -0.53
C ASN A 83 30.36 0.28 -0.54
N GLU A 84 30.44 1.54 -0.95
CA GLU A 84 29.34 2.51 -0.98
C GLU A 84 28.12 2.08 -1.81
N LEU A 85 28.25 1.06 -2.68
CA LEU A 85 27.12 0.47 -3.41
C LEU A 85 26.20 -0.33 -2.49
N SER A 86 26.76 -1.01 -1.49
CA SER A 86 26.00 -1.85 -0.57
C SER A 86 25.83 -1.22 0.81
N TRP A 87 26.70 -0.30 1.21
CA TRP A 87 26.59 0.35 2.51
C TRP A 87 25.32 1.19 2.65
N ILE A 88 24.85 1.34 3.89
CA ILE A 88 23.75 2.27 4.19
C ILE A 88 24.31 3.69 4.21
N GLN A 89 23.79 4.53 3.31
CA GLN A 89 24.01 5.98 3.37
C GLN A 89 22.93 6.59 4.27
N TRP A 90 23.30 6.85 5.52
CA TRP A 90 22.38 7.45 6.49
C TRP A 90 22.05 8.88 6.09
N PRO A 91 20.76 9.27 6.00
CA PRO A 91 20.39 10.63 5.68
C PRO A 91 20.73 11.58 6.84
N GLU A 92 21.15 12.80 6.53
CA GLU A 92 21.48 13.82 7.54
C GLU A 92 20.24 14.30 8.33
N GLU A 93 19.08 14.30 7.67
CA GLU A 93 17.77 14.66 8.25
C GLU A 93 16.73 13.55 8.00
N GLY A 94 15.58 13.62 8.68
CA GLY A 94 14.47 12.70 8.43
C GLY A 94 13.90 12.89 7.01
N SER A 95 13.71 11.80 6.27
CA SER A 95 13.09 11.86 4.94
C SER A 95 11.57 11.72 5.04
N GLU A 96 10.84 12.33 4.09
CA GLU A 96 9.38 12.16 3.98
C GLU A 96 8.98 10.68 3.85
N LEU A 97 9.80 9.87 3.18
CA LEU A 97 9.57 8.43 3.06
C LEU A 97 9.71 7.70 4.39
N LEU A 98 10.64 8.12 5.24
CA LEU A 98 10.82 7.55 6.57
C LEU A 98 9.62 7.86 7.45
N GLU A 99 9.13 9.10 7.43
CA GLU A 99 7.93 9.50 8.16
C GLU A 99 6.69 8.78 7.65
N PHE A 100 6.54 8.63 6.33
CA PHE A 100 5.46 7.82 5.74
C PHE A 100 5.56 6.36 6.17
N THR A 101 6.76 5.77 6.15
CA THR A 101 6.99 4.38 6.57
C THR A 101 6.63 4.20 8.04
N ARG A 102 7.04 5.13 8.91
CA ARG A 102 6.67 5.16 10.33
C ARG A 102 5.15 5.21 10.47
N ALA A 103 4.48 6.13 9.78
CA ALA A 103 3.01 6.24 9.83
C ALA A 103 2.32 4.92 9.45
N MET A 104 2.78 4.23 8.40
CA MET A 104 2.25 2.91 8.01
C MET A 104 2.52 1.82 9.05
N VAL A 105 3.69 1.84 9.71
CA VAL A 105 4.02 0.93 10.82
C VAL A 105 3.07 1.16 12.00
N TRP A 106 2.85 2.41 12.40
CA TRP A 106 1.94 2.76 13.50
C TRP A 106 0.50 2.38 13.16
N LEU A 107 0.02 2.71 11.96
CA LEU A 107 -1.31 2.32 11.49
C LEU A 107 -1.49 0.80 11.58
N ARG A 108 -0.57 0.03 11.01
CA ARG A 108 -0.62 -1.44 11.08
C ARG A 108 -0.63 -1.95 12.52
N ARG A 109 0.22 -1.38 13.37
CA ARG A 109 0.37 -1.80 14.77
C ARG A 109 -0.90 -1.50 15.57
N ASP A 110 -1.54 -0.37 15.33
CA ASP A 110 -2.65 0.11 16.15
C ASP A 110 -3.99 -0.52 15.72
N HIS A 111 -4.06 -1.11 14.52
CA HIS A 111 -5.28 -1.71 13.97
C HIS A 111 -5.19 -3.24 13.80
N PRO A 112 -5.75 -4.03 14.74
CA PRO A 112 -5.85 -5.49 14.64
C PRO A 112 -6.48 -6.01 13.34
N VAL A 113 -7.38 -5.28 12.68
CA VAL A 113 -8.01 -5.70 11.41
C VAL A 113 -6.98 -5.91 10.30
N LEU A 114 -5.83 -5.23 10.38
CA LEU A 114 -4.71 -5.40 9.44
C LEU A 114 -3.80 -6.58 9.80
N ARG A 115 -3.87 -7.09 11.04
CA ARG A 115 -2.96 -8.09 11.62
C ARG A 115 -3.69 -9.35 12.08
N ARG A 116 -4.66 -9.82 11.30
CA ARG A 116 -5.46 -11.00 11.68
C ARG A 116 -4.61 -12.27 11.68
N ARG A 117 -4.95 -13.19 12.58
CA ARG A 117 -4.38 -14.54 12.70
C ARG A 117 -5.12 -15.55 11.82
N ARG A 118 -6.37 -15.26 11.48
CA ARG A 118 -7.24 -16.06 10.61
C ARG A 118 -7.62 -15.29 9.36
N PHE A 119 -7.86 -16.03 8.29
CA PHE A 119 -8.34 -15.48 7.04
C PHE A 119 -9.71 -14.83 7.18
N PHE A 120 -9.97 -13.86 6.31
CA PHE A 120 -11.31 -13.36 6.07
C PHE A 120 -12.18 -14.44 5.44
N HIS A 121 -13.49 -14.38 5.68
CA HIS A 121 -14.45 -15.36 5.16
C HIS A 121 -15.40 -14.81 4.08
N GLY A 122 -15.47 -13.48 3.91
CA GLY A 122 -16.37 -12.84 2.94
C GLY A 122 -17.85 -13.01 3.32
N ARG A 123 -18.14 -13.17 4.61
CA ARG A 123 -19.50 -13.34 5.14
C ARG A 123 -19.63 -12.68 6.51
N PRO A 124 -20.85 -12.36 6.95
CA PRO A 124 -21.07 -11.83 8.29
C PRO A 124 -20.55 -12.79 9.35
N VAL A 125 -20.01 -12.26 10.44
CA VAL A 125 -19.45 -13.08 11.53
C VAL A 125 -20.54 -13.34 12.57
N GLU A 126 -20.78 -14.62 12.88
CA GLU A 126 -21.73 -14.99 13.93
C GLU A 126 -21.33 -14.39 15.29
N GLY A 127 -22.27 -13.71 15.94
CA GLY A 127 -22.06 -13.06 17.24
C GLY A 127 -21.64 -11.59 17.17
N THR A 128 -21.55 -10.98 15.99
CA THR A 128 -21.47 -9.52 15.85
C THR A 128 -22.85 -8.91 15.62
N HIS A 129 -23.09 -7.69 16.13
CA HIS A 129 -24.31 -6.91 15.84
C HIS A 129 -24.30 -6.27 14.44
N ASP A 130 -23.30 -6.62 13.62
CA ASP A 130 -23.10 -6.09 12.28
C ASP A 130 -23.47 -7.17 11.25
N GLU A 131 -24.38 -6.82 10.34
CA GLU A 131 -24.80 -7.68 9.22
C GLU A 131 -23.80 -7.63 8.05
N LEU A 132 -22.79 -6.76 8.11
CA LEU A 132 -21.75 -6.66 7.09
C LEU A 132 -20.77 -7.84 7.14
N SER A 133 -20.25 -8.21 5.97
CA SER A 133 -19.18 -9.19 5.86
C SER A 133 -17.89 -8.71 6.52
N ASP A 134 -16.99 -9.64 6.82
CA ASP A 134 -15.68 -9.29 7.37
C ASP A 134 -14.73 -8.66 6.33
N ILE A 135 -15.00 -8.90 5.04
CA ILE A 135 -14.35 -8.28 3.89
C ILE A 135 -15.35 -8.13 2.74
N ALA A 136 -15.25 -7.05 1.97
CA ALA A 136 -15.96 -6.88 0.70
C ALA A 136 -15.04 -6.19 -0.32
N TRP A 137 -15.33 -6.40 -1.60
CA TRP A 137 -14.52 -5.89 -2.72
C TRP A 137 -15.43 -5.15 -3.68
N PHE A 138 -15.04 -3.96 -4.11
CA PHE A 138 -15.84 -3.10 -4.98
C PHE A 138 -15.08 -2.68 -6.22
N THR A 139 -15.81 -2.52 -7.32
CA THR A 139 -15.33 -1.79 -8.50
C THR A 139 -15.18 -0.30 -8.16
N PRO A 140 -14.46 0.49 -8.99
CA PRO A 140 -14.41 1.95 -8.81
C PRO A 140 -15.79 2.62 -8.78
N GLU A 141 -16.80 2.05 -9.43
CA GLU A 141 -18.17 2.56 -9.45
C GLU A 141 -18.94 2.28 -8.15
N GLY A 142 -18.33 1.57 -7.19
CA GLY A 142 -18.92 1.28 -5.87
C GLY A 142 -19.83 0.05 -5.84
N GLY A 143 -19.94 -0.68 -6.96
CA GLY A 143 -20.62 -1.98 -7.00
C GLY A 143 -19.73 -3.09 -6.43
N GLU A 144 -20.30 -4.04 -5.69
CA GLU A 144 -19.56 -5.21 -5.22
C GLU A 144 -19.10 -6.06 -6.41
N MET A 145 -17.84 -6.50 -6.39
CA MET A 145 -17.24 -7.24 -7.50
C MET A 145 -17.90 -8.60 -7.70
N ALA A 146 -18.42 -8.83 -8.90
CA ALA A 146 -18.92 -10.13 -9.34
C ALA A 146 -17.79 -10.99 -9.93
N GLN A 147 -18.06 -12.28 -10.15
CA GLN A 147 -17.08 -13.22 -10.72
C GLN A 147 -16.46 -12.72 -12.04
N GLY A 148 -17.27 -12.11 -12.92
CA GLY A 148 -16.78 -11.58 -14.19
C GLY A 148 -15.81 -10.40 -14.04
N ASP A 149 -15.92 -9.62 -12.96
CA ASP A 149 -14.98 -8.54 -12.66
C ASP A 149 -13.62 -9.12 -12.26
N TRP A 150 -13.60 -10.20 -11.47
CA TRP A 150 -12.37 -10.89 -11.07
C TRP A 150 -11.61 -11.53 -12.23
N ASP A 151 -12.34 -12.07 -13.20
CA ASP A 151 -11.76 -12.76 -14.36
C ASP A 151 -11.26 -11.77 -15.44
N SER A 152 -11.56 -10.47 -15.28
CA SER A 152 -11.06 -9.43 -16.18
C SER A 152 -9.55 -9.25 -15.97
N ALA A 153 -8.76 -9.57 -17.00
CA ALA A 153 -7.31 -9.36 -17.03
C ALA A 153 -6.87 -7.89 -16.85
N GLN A 154 -7.82 -6.96 -16.71
CA GLN A 154 -7.63 -5.51 -16.69
C GLN A 154 -8.02 -4.85 -15.36
N VAL A 155 -8.30 -5.61 -14.28
CA VAL A 155 -8.54 -5.00 -12.96
C VAL A 155 -7.26 -4.33 -12.47
N SER A 156 -7.13 -3.05 -12.82
CA SER A 156 -6.08 -2.15 -12.36
C SER A 156 -6.58 -1.26 -11.23
N ALA A 157 -7.85 -1.35 -10.84
CA ALA A 157 -8.43 -0.53 -9.80
C ALA A 157 -9.52 -1.27 -9.03
N LEU A 158 -9.53 -1.14 -7.71
CA LEU A 158 -10.54 -1.75 -6.83
C LEU A 158 -10.58 -1.03 -5.47
N THR A 159 -11.66 -1.26 -4.73
CA THR A 159 -11.76 -0.90 -3.30
C THR A 159 -11.93 -2.15 -2.45
N VAL A 160 -11.19 -2.25 -1.35
CA VAL A 160 -11.35 -3.30 -0.34
C VAL A 160 -11.96 -2.71 0.91
N PHE A 161 -13.08 -3.26 1.37
CA PHE A 161 -13.61 -2.97 2.70
C PHE A 161 -13.11 -3.99 3.70
N LEU A 162 -12.56 -3.53 4.83
CA LEU A 162 -12.16 -4.36 5.96
C LEU A 162 -13.00 -3.99 7.17
N ASN A 163 -13.75 -4.96 7.70
CA ASN A 163 -14.64 -4.72 8.83
C ASN A 163 -13.95 -4.99 10.17
N GLY A 164 -13.60 -3.93 10.89
CA GLY A 164 -12.99 -4.03 12.22
C GLY A 164 -13.93 -4.56 13.30
N ASN A 165 -15.25 -4.52 13.09
CA ASN A 165 -16.23 -5.10 14.00
C ASN A 165 -16.40 -6.62 13.83
N ALA A 166 -15.92 -7.18 12.71
CA ALA A 166 -16.07 -8.58 12.32
C ALA A 166 -14.77 -9.39 12.48
N ILE A 167 -13.99 -9.09 13.53
CA ILE A 167 -12.80 -9.87 13.89
C ILE A 167 -13.26 -11.10 14.70
N SER A 168 -13.24 -12.27 14.05
CA SER A 168 -13.77 -13.52 14.60
C SER A 168 -12.86 -14.22 15.61
N GLU A 169 -11.60 -13.81 15.70
CA GLU A 169 -10.61 -14.41 16.58
C GLU A 169 -10.56 -13.72 17.94
N PRO A 170 -10.55 -14.48 19.05
CA PRO A 170 -10.44 -13.89 20.37
C PRO A 170 -9.02 -13.39 20.64
N GLY A 171 -8.93 -12.38 21.51
CA GLY A 171 -7.68 -11.92 22.07
C GLY A 171 -6.99 -12.94 22.98
N PRO A 172 -5.79 -12.62 23.48
CA PRO A 172 -4.98 -13.54 24.28
C PRO A 172 -5.69 -14.08 25.54
N ARG A 173 -6.73 -13.40 26.04
CA ARG A 173 -7.51 -13.80 27.23
C ARG A 173 -8.94 -14.23 26.88
N GLY A 174 -9.24 -14.47 25.61
CA GLY A 174 -10.59 -14.86 25.16
C GLY A 174 -11.53 -13.68 24.89
N GLU A 175 -11.06 -12.44 25.02
CA GLU A 175 -11.85 -11.23 24.82
C GLU A 175 -12.18 -10.98 23.34
N ARG A 176 -13.34 -10.35 23.08
CA ARG A 176 -13.68 -9.89 21.74
C ARG A 176 -12.73 -8.76 21.34
N ILE A 177 -12.17 -8.85 20.14
CA ILE A 177 -11.42 -7.77 19.50
C ILE A 177 -12.39 -7.01 18.59
N ALA A 178 -12.37 -5.69 18.69
CA ALA A 178 -13.00 -4.79 17.74
C ALA A 178 -11.99 -3.73 17.34
N ASP A 179 -12.19 -3.17 16.16
CA ASP A 179 -11.31 -2.18 15.53
C ASP A 179 -12.14 -1.28 14.62
N ASP A 180 -11.53 -0.20 14.17
CA ASP A 180 -12.08 0.65 13.13
C ASP A 180 -12.18 -0.11 11.81
N SER A 181 -13.09 0.33 10.94
CA SER A 181 -13.22 -0.25 9.60
C SER A 181 -12.50 0.61 8.56
N PHE A 182 -12.03 -0.03 7.50
CA PHE A 182 -11.23 0.63 6.46
C PHE A 182 -11.79 0.40 5.06
N LEU A 183 -11.64 1.40 4.19
CA LEU A 183 -11.69 1.24 2.74
C LEU A 183 -10.29 1.47 2.19
N LEU A 184 -9.77 0.47 1.48
CA LEU A 184 -8.48 0.55 0.79
C LEU A 184 -8.76 0.71 -0.70
N MET A 185 -8.56 1.91 -1.23
CA MET A 185 -8.78 2.23 -2.64
C MET A 185 -7.44 2.16 -3.38
N PHE A 186 -7.35 1.24 -4.34
CA PHE A 186 -6.17 1.02 -5.15
C PHE A 186 -6.43 1.49 -6.58
N ASN A 187 -5.62 2.42 -7.08
CA ASN A 187 -5.56 2.76 -8.49
C ASN A 187 -4.17 2.43 -9.03
N ALA A 188 -4.00 1.31 -9.73
CA ALA A 188 -2.80 0.96 -10.47
C ALA A 188 -2.85 1.39 -11.95
N SER A 189 -3.96 2.02 -12.38
CA SER A 189 -4.12 2.53 -13.75
C SER A 189 -3.11 3.64 -14.06
N PRO A 190 -2.70 3.78 -15.34
CA PRO A 190 -1.94 4.93 -15.80
C PRO A 190 -2.69 6.27 -15.76
N GLU A 191 -3.99 6.24 -15.48
CA GLU A 191 -4.87 7.40 -15.51
C GLU A 191 -5.50 7.64 -14.12
N PRO A 192 -5.88 8.89 -13.80
CA PRO A 192 -6.70 9.17 -12.63
C PRO A 192 -8.08 8.50 -12.77
N LEU A 193 -8.61 7.99 -11.67
CA LEU A 193 -9.92 7.32 -11.62
C LEU A 193 -10.75 7.83 -10.43
N ASP A 194 -12.06 7.90 -10.63
CA ASP A 194 -13.02 8.21 -9.57
C ASP A 194 -13.50 6.93 -8.90
N PHE A 195 -13.45 6.92 -7.57
CA PHE A 195 -13.95 5.84 -6.74
C PHE A 195 -15.20 6.30 -5.99
N VAL A 196 -16.28 5.53 -6.06
CA VAL A 196 -17.50 5.77 -5.29
C VAL A 196 -17.35 5.12 -3.91
N VAL A 197 -17.57 5.89 -2.85
CA VAL A 197 -17.58 5.37 -1.47
C VAL A 197 -18.82 4.46 -1.29
N PRO A 198 -18.67 3.18 -0.91
CA PRO A 198 -19.80 2.26 -0.76
C PRO A 198 -20.83 2.76 0.28
N VAL A 199 -22.11 2.77 -0.11
CA VAL A 199 -23.20 3.41 0.66
C VAL A 199 -23.59 2.66 1.94
N ASP A 200 -23.57 1.33 1.90
CA ASP A 200 -24.05 0.48 3.01
C ASP A 200 -22.96 0.17 4.04
N HIS A 201 -21.75 0.68 3.84
CA HIS A 201 -20.56 0.33 4.62
C HIS A 201 -20.14 1.43 5.59
N GLY A 202 -20.94 2.47 5.80
CA GLY A 202 -20.67 3.55 6.75
C GLY A 202 -21.06 4.91 6.19
N ARG A 203 -21.58 5.79 7.06
CA ARG A 203 -22.10 7.11 6.64
C ARG A 203 -21.00 8.13 6.30
N GLN A 204 -19.91 8.12 7.07
CA GLN A 204 -18.82 9.07 6.93
C GLN A 204 -17.49 8.35 7.15
N TRP A 205 -16.51 8.74 6.35
CA TRP A 205 -15.16 8.21 6.34
C TRP A 205 -14.15 9.34 6.39
N GLN A 206 -12.97 9.08 6.93
CA GLN A 206 -11.85 10.01 6.94
C GLN A 206 -10.67 9.41 6.17
N VAL A 207 -10.07 10.19 5.28
CA VAL A 207 -8.79 9.81 4.64
C VAL A 207 -7.70 9.76 5.72
N VAL A 208 -6.96 8.66 5.78
CA VAL A 208 -5.87 8.47 6.74
C VAL A 208 -4.54 8.10 6.09
N VAL A 209 -4.56 7.67 4.82
CA VAL A 209 -3.37 7.50 3.99
C VAL A 209 -3.71 7.97 2.58
N ASP A 210 -2.77 8.68 1.94
CA ASP A 210 -2.83 9.07 0.54
C ASP A 210 -1.39 9.05 -0.01
N THR A 211 -1.07 8.10 -0.90
CA THR A 211 0.30 7.94 -1.42
C THR A 211 0.69 9.04 -2.41
N ALA A 212 -0.28 9.82 -2.91
CA ALA A 212 -0.03 10.95 -3.76
C ALA A 212 0.38 12.22 -2.99
N ARG A 213 0.28 12.22 -1.64
CA ARG A 213 0.71 13.31 -0.75
C ARG A 213 2.09 13.02 -0.14
N PRO A 214 3.15 13.74 -0.55
CA PRO A 214 4.49 13.52 -0.02
C PRO A 214 4.60 13.70 1.50
N GLU A 215 3.89 14.68 2.04
CA GLU A 215 3.81 15.01 3.47
C GLU A 215 2.98 14.02 4.29
N GLY A 216 2.32 13.05 3.63
CA GLY A 216 1.39 12.12 4.26
C GLY A 216 0.09 12.78 4.70
N VAL A 217 -0.66 12.10 5.58
CA VAL A 217 -1.90 12.60 6.16
C VAL A 217 -1.77 12.56 7.67
N PRO A 218 -1.62 13.70 8.35
CA PRO A 218 -1.54 13.72 9.81
C PRO A 218 -2.80 13.11 10.46
N PRO A 219 -2.67 12.45 11.61
CA PRO A 219 -3.80 11.83 12.29
C PRO A 219 -4.94 12.83 12.56
N GLY A 220 -6.16 12.47 12.15
CA GLY A 220 -7.36 13.27 12.37
C GLY A 220 -7.51 14.50 11.47
N THR A 221 -6.56 14.81 10.58
CA THR A 221 -6.62 15.99 9.71
C THR A 221 -7.06 15.70 8.28
N GLY A 222 -7.15 14.43 7.90
CA GLY A 222 -7.54 14.06 6.54
C GLY A 222 -8.98 14.47 6.21
N PRO A 223 -9.27 14.75 4.93
CA PRO A 223 -10.61 15.13 4.50
C PRO A 223 -11.63 14.02 4.82
N LYS A 224 -12.84 14.47 5.11
CA LYS A 224 -13.98 13.59 5.36
C LYS A 224 -14.81 13.46 4.09
N VAL A 225 -15.29 12.26 3.84
CA VAL A 225 -16.16 11.92 2.70
C VAL A 225 -17.35 11.12 3.20
N GLU A 226 -18.50 11.30 2.56
CA GLU A 226 -19.74 10.60 2.90
C GLU A 226 -19.94 9.37 2.01
N ALA A 227 -20.81 8.46 2.44
CA ALA A 227 -21.25 7.35 1.61
C ALA A 227 -21.86 7.86 0.30
N GLY A 228 -21.44 7.30 -0.83
CA GLY A 228 -21.87 7.74 -2.17
C GLY A 228 -21.05 8.87 -2.77
N ASP A 229 -20.16 9.52 -2.00
CA ASP A 229 -19.23 10.51 -2.55
C ASP A 229 -18.26 9.88 -3.55
N ARG A 230 -17.72 10.72 -4.44
CA ARG A 230 -16.66 10.35 -5.37
C ARG A 230 -15.32 10.86 -4.87
N VAL A 231 -14.34 9.95 -4.79
CA VAL A 231 -12.95 10.25 -4.45
C VAL A 231 -12.08 10.01 -5.68
N THR A 232 -11.49 11.07 -6.22
CA THR A 232 -10.57 10.96 -7.35
C THR A 232 -9.18 10.57 -6.85
N LEU A 233 -8.70 9.41 -7.30
CA LEU A 233 -7.33 8.97 -7.07
C LEU A 233 -6.49 9.30 -8.31
N PRO A 234 -5.34 10.00 -8.18
CA PRO A 234 -4.38 10.15 -9.26
C PRO A 234 -3.92 8.80 -9.83
N ASP A 235 -3.22 8.84 -10.96
CA ASP A 235 -2.62 7.66 -11.57
C ASP A 235 -1.71 6.93 -10.55
N ARG A 236 -1.74 5.59 -10.57
CA ARG A 236 -0.87 4.74 -9.73
C ARG A 236 -0.77 5.22 -8.28
N SER A 237 -1.91 5.35 -7.61
CA SER A 237 -2.01 5.84 -6.24
C SER A 237 -2.89 4.93 -5.37
N LEU A 238 -2.80 5.12 -4.06
CA LEU A 238 -3.53 4.37 -3.06
C LEU A 238 -4.03 5.35 -1.99
N THR A 239 -5.32 5.25 -1.67
CA THR A 239 -5.94 6.02 -0.59
C THR A 239 -6.59 5.07 0.42
N VAL A 240 -6.41 5.34 1.70
CA VAL A 240 -7.07 4.60 2.79
C VAL A 240 -8.04 5.51 3.49
N LEU A 241 -9.29 5.05 3.59
CA LEU A 241 -10.32 5.69 4.40
C LEU A 241 -10.57 4.86 5.66
N GLN A 242 -10.86 5.54 6.76
CA GLN A 242 -11.16 4.95 8.06
C GLN A 242 -12.51 5.47 8.55
N ARG A 243 -13.32 4.57 9.14
CA ARG A 243 -14.46 4.94 9.98
C ARG A 243 -14.25 4.35 11.38
N PRO A 244 -14.47 5.15 12.45
CA PRO A 244 -14.42 4.64 13.81
C PRO A 244 -15.46 3.54 14.05
N ALA A 245 -15.13 2.59 14.94
CA ALA A 245 -16.01 1.53 15.40
C ALA A 245 -17.27 2.02 16.13
#